data_AF-A0A061NZX4-F1
#
_entry.id   AF-A0A061NZX4-F1
#
_cell.length_a   1.000
_cell.length_b   1.000
_cell.length_c   1.000
_cell.angle_alpha   90.00
_cell.angle_beta   90.00
_cell.angle_gamma   90.00
#
_symmetry.space_group_name_H-M   'P 1'
#
loop_
_entity.id
_entity.type
_entity.pdbx_description
1 polymer ?
#
loop_
_entity_poly.entity_id
_entity_poly.type
_entity_poly.pdbx_seq_one_letter_code
_entity_poly.pdbx_strand_id
1 'polypeptide(L)' 'MSKTAEIDLSKDAVLIIKGGVMTTVTPKPHGVDEVIWRDGAVFDVNRQERVRINGQSEI' A
#
# COMPACT_ATOMS: atom_id res chain seq x y z
N MET A 1 -5.18 -13.44 22.79
CA MET A 1 -6.32 -13.82 21.93
C MET A 1 -5.86 -13.74 20.48
N SER A 2 -6.16 -14.75 19.67
CA SER A 2 -5.97 -14.67 18.21
C SER A 2 -6.98 -13.67 17.63
N LYS A 3 -6.54 -12.82 16.68
CA LYS A 3 -7.43 -11.97 15.88
C LYS A 3 -7.40 -12.49 14.44
N THR A 4 -8.56 -12.76 13.88
CA THR A 4 -8.73 -13.11 12.48
C THR A 4 -9.28 -11.91 11.71
N ALA A 5 -8.99 -11.82 10.41
CA ALA A 5 -9.56 -10.83 9.52
C ALA A 5 -10.12 -11.53 8.29
N GLU A 6 -11.28 -11.08 7.82
CA GLU A 6 -11.80 -11.46 6.50
C GLU A 6 -11.21 -10.52 5.46
N ILE A 7 -10.76 -11.10 4.33
CA ILE A 7 -10.14 -10.35 3.24
C ILE A 7 -11.00 -10.51 1.99
N ASP A 8 -11.46 -9.38 1.45
CA ASP A 8 -12.18 -9.32 0.18
C ASP A 8 -11.18 -9.37 -0.98
N LEU A 9 -11.03 -10.54 -1.58
CA LEU A 9 -10.12 -10.79 -2.69
C LEU A 9 -10.60 -10.23 -4.04
N SER A 10 -11.79 -9.62 -4.10
CA SER A 10 -12.29 -8.96 -5.33
C SER A 10 -11.73 -7.56 -5.54
N LYS A 11 -11.00 -7.01 -4.55
CA LYS A 11 -10.46 -5.66 -4.57
C LYS A 11 -8.95 -5.67 -4.66
N ASP A 12 -8.41 -4.86 -5.56
CA ASP A 12 -6.99 -4.55 -5.59
C ASP A 12 -6.63 -3.67 -4.39
N ALA A 13 -5.64 -4.07 -3.59
CA ALA A 13 -5.12 -3.30 -2.46
C ALA A 13 -3.79 -3.85 -1.95
N VAL A 14 -3.07 -3.02 -1.21
CA VAL A 14 -2.00 -3.47 -0.29
C VAL A 14 -2.57 -3.49 1.12
N LEU A 15 -2.43 -4.62 1.81
CA LEU A 15 -2.88 -4.78 3.19
C LEU A 15 -1.68 -4.74 4.14
N ILE A 16 -1.73 -3.83 5.12
CA ILE A 16 -0.68 -3.66 6.13
C ILE A 16 -1.24 -4.08 7.47
N ILE A 17 -0.62 -5.06 8.11
CA ILE A 17 -1.05 -5.60 9.40
C ILE A 17 0.00 -5.26 10.45
N LYS A 18 -0.38 -4.51 11.49
CA LYS A 18 0.49 -4.12 12.60
C LYS A 18 -0.27 -4.14 13.92
N GLY A 19 0.25 -4.85 14.92
CA GLY A 19 -0.37 -4.90 16.25
C GLY A 19 -1.80 -5.48 16.26
N GLY A 20 -2.14 -6.32 15.28
CA GLY A 20 -3.50 -6.85 15.13
C GLY A 20 -4.52 -5.82 14.60
N VAL A 21 -4.06 -4.76 13.95
CA VAL A 21 -4.86 -3.80 13.17
C VAL A 21 -4.46 -3.92 11.71
N MET A 22 -5.45 -3.97 10.82
CA MET A 22 -5.25 -3.98 9.37
C MET A 22 -5.57 -2.61 8.78
N THR A 23 -4.63 -2.04 8.04
CA THR A 23 -4.78 -0.83 7.24
C THR A 23 -4.79 -1.21 5.76
N THR A 24 -5.78 -0.73 5.02
CA THR A 24 -5.91 -0.99 3.58
C THR A 24 -5.39 0.21 2.80
N VAL A 25 -4.41 0.00 1.93
CA VAL A 25 -3.92 0.99 0.98
C VAL A 25 -4.52 0.68 -0.38
N THR A 26 -5.46 1.52 -0.82
CA THR A 26 -6.14 1.35 -2.11
C THR A 26 -5.24 1.83 -3.26
N PRO A 27 -5.28 1.19 -4.44
CA PRO A 27 -4.53 1.64 -5.60
C PRO A 27 -4.88 3.08 -5.96
N LYS A 28 -3.88 3.78 -6.47
CA LYS A 28 -4.03 5.08 -7.14
C LYS A 28 -3.84 4.87 -8.64
N PRO A 29 -4.36 5.76 -9.50
CA PRO A 29 -4.25 5.60 -10.96
C PRO A 29 -2.80 5.48 -11.45
N HIS A 30 -1.85 6.18 -10.80
CA HIS A 30 -0.44 6.13 -11.12
C HIS A 30 0.41 6.62 -9.92
N GLY A 31 1.65 6.15 -9.83
CA GLY A 31 2.62 6.61 -8.82
C GLY A 31 3.38 5.48 -8.15
N VAL A 32 3.97 5.77 -7.00
CA VAL A 32 4.73 4.82 -6.18
C VAL A 32 4.28 4.95 -4.73
N ASP A 33 3.97 3.83 -4.08
CA ASP A 33 3.81 3.77 -2.63
C ASP A 33 5.09 3.14 -2.06
N GLU A 34 5.75 3.83 -1.12
CA GLU A 34 6.98 3.37 -0.48
C GLU A 34 6.69 3.00 0.99
N VAL A 35 6.91 1.74 1.34
CA VAL A 35 6.70 1.23 2.70
C VAL A 35 7.97 1.48 3.52
N ILE A 36 7.83 2.23 4.61
CA ILE A 36 8.92 2.56 5.51
C ILE A 36 8.89 1.61 6.69
N TRP A 37 9.96 0.83 6.85
CA TRP A 37 10.14 -0.09 7.97
C TRP A 37 10.91 0.59 9.10
N ARG A 38 10.49 0.35 10.35
CA ARG A 38 11.24 0.72 11.55
C ARG A 38 11.01 -0.33 12.63
N ASP A 39 12.08 -0.78 13.25
CA ASP A 39 12.05 -1.76 14.36
C ASP A 39 11.28 -3.04 14.01
N GLY A 40 11.47 -3.54 12.78
CA GLY A 40 10.84 -4.78 12.30
C GLY A 40 9.33 -4.67 12.00
N ALA A 41 8.76 -3.46 12.04
CA ALA A 41 7.37 -3.22 11.71
C ALA A 41 7.22 -2.12 10.65
N VAL A 42 6.09 -2.11 9.95
CA VAL A 42 5.73 -0.96 9.11
C VAL A 42 5.55 0.26 10.00
N PHE A 43 6.32 1.31 9.74
CA PHE A 43 6.23 2.57 10.44
C PHE A 43 5.29 3.52 9.71
N ASP A 44 5.44 3.61 8.39
CA ASP A 44 4.73 4.56 7.55
C ASP A 44 4.64 4.05 6.10
N VAL A 45 3.79 4.70 5.30
CA VAL A 45 3.68 4.51 3.85
C VAL A 45 3.69 5.88 3.19
N ASN A 46 4.76 6.19 2.48
CA ASN A 46 4.84 7.41 1.70
C ASN A 46 4.13 7.22 0.35
N ARG A 47 3.04 7.96 0.13
CA ARG A 47 2.22 7.85 -1.06
C ARG A 47 2.54 8.99 -2.03
N GLN A 48 3.26 8.67 -3.10
CA GLN A 48 3.68 9.66 -4.10
C GLN A 48 2.92 9.50 -5.41
N GLU A 49 2.28 10.57 -5.89
CA GLU A 49 1.75 10.60 -7.25
C GLU A 49 2.89 10.88 -8.23
N ARG A 50 2.97 10.11 -9.33
CA ARG A 50 3.92 10.37 -10.40
C ARG A 50 3.18 10.73 -11.68
N VAL A 51 3.15 12.02 -11.98
CA VAL A 51 2.70 12.51 -13.28
C VAL A 51 3.85 12.39 -14.27
N ARG A 52 3.68 11.59 -15.33
CA ARG A 52 4.62 11.60 -16.46
C ARG A 52 4.41 12.89 -17.26
N ILE A 53 5.47 13.68 -17.42
CA ILE A 53 5.47 14.81 -18.34
C ILE A 53 5.81 14.26 -19.74
N ASN A 54 4.91 14.48 -20.69
CA ASN A 54 4.96 14.19 -22.13
C ASN A 54 6.15 13.39 -22.69
N GLY A 55 5.86 12.27 -23.38
CA GLY A 55 6.78 11.62 -24.33
C GLY A 55 7.34 10.25 -23.95
N GLN A 56 6.91 9.65 -22.83
CA GLN A 56 7.28 8.27 -22.50
C GLN A 56 6.08 7.35 -22.72
N SER A 57 6.03 6.76 -23.92
CA SER A 57 5.19 5.61 -24.22
C SER A 57 5.51 4.48 -23.23
N GLU A 58 4.49 3.75 -22.78
CA GLU A 58 4.62 2.59 -21.90
C GLU A 58 5.69 1.62 -22.43
N ILE A 59 6.58 1.15 -21.54
CA ILE A 59 7.42 -0.03 -21.80
C ILE A 59 6.59 -1.24 -21.38
#